data_AF-A0A9Q0F403-F1
#
_entry.id   AF-A0A9Q0F403-F1
#
_cell.length_a   1.000
_cell.length_b   1.000
_cell.length_c   1.000
_cell.angle_alpha   90.00
_cell.angle_beta   90.00
_cell.angle_gamma   90.00
#
_symmetry.space_group_name_H-M   'P 1'
#
loop_
_entity.id
_entity.type
_entity.pdbx_description
1 polymer ?
#
loop_
_entity_poly.entity_id
_entity_poly.type
_entity_poly.pdbx_seq_one_letter_code
_entity_poly.pdbx_strand_id
1 'polypeptide(L)' 'MAVSSSSASIPTKMKGWVYSEYGKSSDILRLESDVAVPQVNDDQVLIKVVAASLNPVDYKRMLGLFKTNDVSD' A
#
# COMPACT_ATOMS: atom_id res chain seq x y z
N MET A 1 -0.67 32.82 5.56
CA MET A 1 -0.45 32.56 4.11
C MET A 1 -1.36 31.42 3.72
N ALA A 2 -2.31 31.65 2.82
CA ALA A 2 -3.21 30.60 2.35
C ALA A 2 -2.48 29.80 1.26
N VAL A 3 -2.22 28.52 1.53
CA VAL A 3 -1.75 27.59 0.50
C VAL A 3 -2.93 27.28 -0.41
N SER A 4 -2.82 27.65 -1.69
CA SER A 4 -3.79 27.27 -2.70
C SER A 4 -3.68 25.76 -2.92
N SER A 5 -4.61 24.98 -2.36
CA SER A 5 -4.73 23.57 -2.70
C SER A 5 -5.36 23.48 -4.08
N SER A 6 -4.57 23.13 -5.10
CA SER A 6 -5.16 22.68 -6.35
C SER A 6 -6.00 21.44 -6.05
N SER A 7 -7.30 21.50 -6.36
CA SER A 7 -8.22 20.36 -6.26
C SER A 7 -7.95 19.37 -7.39
N ALA A 8 -6.76 18.77 -7.39
CA ALA A 8 -6.49 17.62 -8.24
C ALA A 8 -7.52 16.54 -7.91
N SER A 9 -8.26 16.08 -8.93
CA SER A 9 -9.20 14.98 -8.76
C SER A 9 -8.45 13.73 -8.28
N ILE A 10 -9.05 13.02 -7.33
CA ILE A 10 -8.50 11.77 -6.83
C ILE A 10 -8.57 10.75 -7.97
N PRO A 11 -7.45 10.13 -8.40
CA PRO A 11 -7.49 9.14 -9.46
C PRO A 11 -8.21 7.88 -9.00
N THR A 12 -8.78 7.11 -9.94
CA THR A 12 -9.42 5.82 -9.62
C THR A 12 -8.42 4.68 -9.45
N LYS A 13 -7.19 4.86 -9.93
CA LYS A 13 -6.07 3.91 -9.87
C LYS A 13 -4.81 4.57 -9.35
N MET A 14 -3.94 3.78 -8.70
CA MET A 14 -2.65 4.19 -8.17
C MET A 14 -1.58 3.12 -8.42
N LYS A 15 -0.32 3.53 -8.24
CA LYS A 15 0.80 2.59 -8.21
C LYS A 15 0.96 1.99 -6.81
N GLY A 16 1.38 0.74 -6.72
CA GLY A 16 1.64 0.07 -5.45
C GLY A 16 2.64 -1.07 -5.58
N TRP A 17 3.42 -1.31 -4.53
CA TRP A 17 4.22 -2.53 -4.41
C TRP A 17 3.34 -3.64 -3.85
N VAL A 18 3.11 -4.68 -4.66
CA VAL A 18 2.14 -5.76 -4.38
C VAL A 18 2.86 -7.10 -4.41
N TYR A 19 2.46 -8.00 -3.51
CA TYR A 19 2.76 -9.43 -3.56
C TYR A 19 1.46 -10.20 -3.30
N SER A 20 1.20 -11.25 -4.09
CA SER A 20 -0.01 -12.07 -3.99
C SER A 20 0.24 -13.46 -3.37
N GLU A 21 1.50 -13.78 -3.11
CA GLU A 21 1.95 -15.03 -2.51
C GLU A 21 3.14 -14.76 -1.58
N TYR A 22 3.48 -15.73 -0.72
CA TYR A 22 4.61 -15.62 0.18
C TYR A 22 5.90 -16.14 -0.45
N GLY A 23 7.01 -15.44 -0.22
CA GLY A 23 8.30 -15.76 -0.84
C GLY A 23 9.38 -14.71 -0.62
N LYS A 24 10.51 -14.88 -1.31
CA LYS A 24 11.59 -13.87 -1.32
C LYS A 24 11.12 -12.65 -2.10
N SER A 25 11.31 -11.45 -1.55
CA SER A 25 10.82 -10.21 -2.17
C SER A 25 11.31 -9.98 -3.59
N SER A 26 12.51 -10.46 -3.95
CA SER A 26 13.03 -10.41 -5.33
C SER A 26 12.12 -11.12 -6.34
N ASP A 27 11.44 -12.16 -5.89
CA ASP A 27 10.71 -13.10 -6.74
C ASP A 27 9.23 -12.73 -6.80
N ILE A 28 8.68 -12.18 -5.71
CA ILE A 28 7.22 -11.98 -5.55
C ILE A 28 6.76 -10.52 -5.48
N LEU A 29 7.64 -9.56 -5.17
CA LEU A 29 7.25 -8.16 -5.04
C LEU A 29 7.28 -7.49 -6.42
N ARG A 30 6.16 -6.86 -6.81
CA ARG A 30 5.98 -6.21 -8.10
C ARG A 30 5.41 -4.81 -7.94
N LEU A 31 5.89 -3.88 -8.77
CA LEU A 31 5.31 -2.54 -8.85
C LEU A 31 4.15 -2.58 -9.83
N GLU A 32 2.94 -2.61 -9.30
CA GLU A 32 1.72 -2.53 -10.09
C GLU A 32 1.34 -1.05 -10.32
N SER A 33 0.74 -0.76 -11.47
CA SER A 33 0.38 0.63 -11.85
C SER A 33 -1.11 0.93 -11.86
N ASP A 34 -1.93 -0.09 -11.62
CA ASP A 34 -3.37 -0.07 -11.81
C ASP A 34 -4.15 -0.57 -10.57
N VAL A 35 -3.53 -0.49 -9.39
CA VAL A 35 -4.16 -0.79 -8.10
C VAL A 35 -5.30 0.20 -7.85
N ALA A 36 -6.47 -0.27 -7.45
CA ALA A 36 -7.60 0.61 -7.13
C ALA A 36 -7.26 1.55 -5.96
N VAL A 37 -7.62 2.83 -6.08
CA VAL A 37 -7.55 3.74 -4.94
C VAL A 37 -8.60 3.33 -3.90
N PRO A 38 -8.23 3.11 -2.62
CA PRO A 38 -9.18 2.69 -1.60
C PRO A 38 -10.31 3.70 -1.42
N GLN A 39 -11.53 3.19 -1.25
CA GLN A 39 -12.63 3.99 -0.72
C GLN A 39 -12.45 4.11 0.80
N VAL A 40 -12.67 5.30 1.33
CA VAL A 40 -12.49 5.59 2.76
C VAL A 40 -13.86 5.86 3.41
N ASN A 41 -14.03 5.40 4.64
CA ASN A 41 -15.19 5.73 5.48
C ASN A 41 -15.03 7.09 6.15
N ASP A 42 -16.07 7.57 6.85
CA ASP A 42 -16.08 8.87 7.54
C ASP A 42 -14.99 9.02 8.61
N ASP A 43 -14.49 7.91 9.17
CA ASP A 43 -13.43 7.85 10.18
C ASP A 43 -12.02 7.60 9.61
N GLN A 44 -11.89 7.61 8.28
CA GLN A 44 -10.65 7.32 7.57
C GLN A 44 -10.19 8.53 6.73
N VAL A 45 -8.89 8.57 6.45
CA VAL A 45 -8.30 9.59 5.58
C VAL A 45 -7.54 8.93 4.44
N LEU A 46 -7.64 9.55 3.25
CA LEU A 46 -6.82 9.16 2.10
C LEU A 46 -5.53 9.99 2.07
N ILE A 47 -4.38 9.32 2.16
CA ILE A 47 -3.07 9.97 2.20
C ILE A 47 -2.35 9.77 0.88
N LYS A 48 -1.90 10.87 0.25
CA LYS A 48 -0.96 10.81 -0.87
C LYS A 48 0.45 10.53 -0.32
N VAL A 49 0.89 9.27 -0.40
CA VAL A 49 2.21 8.85 0.05
C VAL A 49 3.29 9.44 -0.86
N VAL A 50 4.20 10.23 -0.28
CA VAL A 50 5.37 10.80 -0.99
C VAL A 50 6.61 9.93 -0.80
N ALA A 51 6.73 9.29 0.37
CA ALA A 51 7.77 8.32 0.69
C ALA A 51 7.25 7.32 1.72
N ALA A 52 7.83 6.10 1.69
CA ALA A 52 7.62 5.08 2.70
C ALA A 52 8.97 4.48 3.09
N SER A 53 9.16 4.15 4.36
CA SER A 53 10.37 3.49 4.87
C SER A 53 10.34 2.00 4.55
N LEU A 54 11.51 1.41 4.32
CA LEU A 54 11.69 -0.04 4.40
C LEU A 54 12.07 -0.41 5.84
N ASN A 55 11.26 -1.27 6.44
CA ASN A 55 11.42 -1.76 7.80
C ASN A 55 11.78 -3.25 7.81
N PRO A 56 12.49 -3.77 8.83
CA PRO A 56 12.82 -5.20 8.91
C PRO A 56 11.59 -6.13 8.95
N VAL A 57 10.40 -5.62 9.29
CA VAL A 57 9.17 -6.43 9.30
C VAL A 57 8.65 -6.71 7.89
N ASP A 58 8.97 -5.86 6.91
CA ASP A 58 8.37 -5.93 5.57
C ASP A 58 8.77 -7.24 4.87
N TYR A 59 10.05 -7.60 4.91
CA TYR A 59 10.52 -8.85 4.31
C TYR A 59 10.05 -10.08 5.10
N LYS A 60 9.88 -9.97 6.42
CA LYS A 60 9.36 -11.05 7.27
C LYS A 60 7.89 -11.34 6.95
N ARG A 61 7.09 -10.31 6.67
CA ARG A 61 5.71 -10.46 6.18
C ARG A 61 5.66 -11.16 4.83
N MET A 62 6.45 -10.69 3.87
CA MET A 62 6.52 -11.31 2.53
C MET A 62 6.99 -12.77 2.57
N LEU A 63 7.92 -13.13 3.47
CA LEU A 63 8.34 -14.53 3.67
C LEU A 63 7.26 -15.40 4.34
N GLY A 64 6.20 -14.79 4.89
CA GLY A 64 5.13 -15.51 5.57
C GLY A 64 5.49 -15.97 6.98
N LEU A 65 6.29 -15.19 7.71
CA LEU A 65 6.55 -15.46 9.14
C LEU A 65 5.39 -15.02 10.05
N PHE A 66 4.40 -14.31 9.49
CA PHE A 66 3.22 -13.80 10.20
C PHE A 66 1.89 -14.29 9.59
N LYS A 67 1.89 -15.39 8.82
CA LYS A 67 0.68 -15.89 8.11
C LYS A 67 -0.53 -16.07 9.03
N THR A 68 -0.27 -16.51 10.25
CA THR A 68 -1.29 -16.72 11.29
C THR A 68 -2.08 -15.45 11.63
N ASN A 69 -1.53 -14.27 11.35
CA ASN A 69 -2.15 -12.98 11.63
C ASN A 69 -2.91 -12.41 10.42
N ASP A 70 -2.77 -13.02 9.25
CA ASP A 70 -3.38 -12.53 8.01
C ASP A 70 -4.81 -13.08 7.80
N VAL A 71 -5.22 -14.07 8.62
CA VAL A 71 -6.57 -14.63 8.62
C VAL A 71 -7.35 -13.99 9.76
N SER A 72 -8.43 -13.28 9.41
CA SER A 72 -9.51 -12.97 10.35
C SER A 72 -10.42 -14.20 10.38
N ASP A 73 -10.65 -14.78 11.56
CA ASP A 73 -11.79 -15.69 11.76
C ASP A 73 -13.12 -15.00 11.40
#